data_AF-A0A7S3EYP3-F1
#
_entry.id   AF-A0A7S3EYP3-F1
#
_cell.length_a   1.000
_cell.length_b   1.000
_cell.length_c   1.000
_cell.angle_alpha   90.00
_cell.angle_beta   90.00
_cell.angle_gamma   90.00
#
_symmetry.space_group_name_H-M   'P 1'
#
loop_
_entity.id
_entity.type
_entity.pdbx_description
1 polymer ?
#
loop_
_entity_poly.entity_id
_entity_poly.type
_entity_poly.pdbx_seq_one_letter_code
_entity_poly.pdbx_strand_id
1 'polypeptide(L)'
;METKKRSVDWITVNYMVCDVQYGGKITDDWDRRLFNTYGKSWLTEKCLSPEFQFRPGHDTYKIPVAADIEVYRKYISEEIPLVDDPELFGMHANADLVFRTSQTKNVLNTVLDIQPKEGGGGGGLTREEIVLKMVEDLQVKCPPDYNPDNVKSSIKALGGLGKPLNICLKQEIDRLQKVIKVLKTSLANLKLAIAGTIVMSPELAEALDALFLARVP
;
A
#
# COMPACT_ATOMS: atom_id res chain seq x y z
N MET A 1 -42.23 16.44 -38.93
CA MET A 1 -42.25 15.22 -38.09
C MET A 1 -41.20 15.41 -37.01
N GLU A 2 -41.62 15.82 -35.81
CA GLU A 2 -40.73 15.79 -34.65
C GLU A 2 -40.34 14.33 -34.40
N THR A 3 -39.08 14.01 -34.64
CA THR A 3 -38.50 12.75 -34.20
C THR A 3 -38.63 12.70 -32.70
N LYS A 4 -39.57 11.88 -32.21
CA LYS A 4 -39.80 11.59 -30.80
C LYS A 4 -38.45 11.17 -30.21
N LYS A 5 -37.75 12.10 -29.53
CA LYS A 5 -36.41 11.86 -28.97
C LYS A 5 -36.56 10.71 -27.98
N ARG A 6 -36.00 9.56 -28.33
CA ARG A 6 -35.96 8.39 -27.45
C ARG A 6 -35.20 8.81 -26.19
N SER A 7 -35.80 8.58 -25.02
CA SER A 7 -35.12 8.83 -23.75
C SER A 7 -33.83 8.03 -23.70
N VAL A 8 -32.77 8.64 -23.18
CA VAL A 8 -31.47 7.98 -23.05
C VAL A 8 -31.62 6.80 -22.09
N ASP A 9 -31.21 5.61 -22.53
CA ASP A 9 -31.13 4.46 -21.65
C ASP A 9 -29.82 4.48 -20.88
N TRP A 10 -29.88 5.06 -19.68
CA TRP A 10 -28.73 5.20 -18.79
C TRP A 10 -28.14 3.86 -18.32
N ILE A 11 -28.92 2.78 -18.32
CA ILE A 11 -28.40 1.45 -18.01
C ILE A 11 -27.45 1.01 -19.12
N THR A 12 -27.86 1.16 -20.38
CA THR A 12 -27.01 0.88 -21.53
C THR A 12 -25.78 1.79 -21.57
N VAL A 13 -25.91 3.09 -21.29
CA VAL A 13 -24.76 4.01 -21.24
C VAL A 13 -23.75 3.58 -20.18
N ASN A 14 -24.22 3.30 -18.96
CA ASN A 14 -23.36 2.83 -17.87
C ASN A 14 -22.65 1.53 -18.24
N TYR A 15 -23.35 0.56 -18.82
CA TYR A 15 -22.77 -0.70 -19.26
C TYR A 15 -21.69 -0.50 -20.35
N MET A 16 -21.98 0.33 -21.35
CA MET A 16 -21.03 0.60 -22.45
C MET A 16 -19.77 1.30 -21.95
N VAL A 17 -19.89 2.26 -21.02
CA VAL A 17 -18.72 2.95 -20.48
C VAL A 17 -17.98 2.08 -19.46
N CYS A 18 -18.69 1.56 -18.47
CA CYS A 18 -18.07 0.92 -17.31
C CYS A 18 -17.57 -0.50 -17.59
N ASP A 19 -18.38 -1.32 -18.27
CA ASP A 19 -18.05 -2.73 -18.49
C ASP A 19 -17.36 -2.97 -19.84
N VAL A 20 -17.81 -2.29 -20.92
CA VAL A 20 -17.27 -2.51 -22.27
C VAL A 20 -15.99 -1.70 -22.52
N GLN A 21 -16.04 -0.38 -22.35
CA GLN A 21 -14.92 0.50 -22.72
C GLN A 21 -13.74 0.45 -21.73
N TYR A 22 -14.06 0.49 -20.43
CA TYR A 22 -13.05 0.52 -19.37
C TYR A 22 -12.95 -0.79 -18.59
N GLY A 23 -14.00 -1.61 -18.55
CA GLY A 23 -14.04 -2.83 -17.75
C GLY A 23 -12.95 -3.84 -18.15
N GLY A 24 -12.62 -3.96 -19.43
CA GLY A 24 -11.52 -4.80 -19.91
C GLY A 24 -10.11 -4.33 -19.50
N LYS A 25 -9.96 -3.10 -19.01
CA LYS A 25 -8.69 -2.54 -18.51
C LYS A 25 -8.54 -2.68 -16.99
N ILE A 26 -9.62 -3.02 -16.30
CA ILE A 26 -9.65 -3.17 -14.85
C ILE A 26 -9.56 -4.66 -14.54
N THR A 27 -8.46 -5.08 -13.94
CA THR A 27 -8.19 -6.49 -13.63
C THR A 27 -8.73 -6.94 -12.28
N ASP A 28 -8.88 -6.01 -11.33
CA ASP A 28 -9.36 -6.31 -9.98
C ASP A 28 -10.88 -6.13 -9.88
N ASP A 29 -11.55 -7.09 -9.25
CA ASP A 29 -13.01 -7.10 -9.13
C ASP A 29 -13.54 -5.99 -8.21
N TRP A 30 -12.76 -5.59 -7.19
CA TRP A 30 -13.12 -4.47 -6.31
C TRP A 30 -12.98 -3.13 -7.03
N ASP A 31 -11.92 -2.97 -7.82
CA ASP A 31 -11.76 -1.78 -8.67
C ASP A 31 -12.88 -1.69 -9.71
N ARG A 32 -13.28 -2.83 -10.29
CA ARG A 32 -14.40 -2.87 -11.24
C ARG A 32 -15.72 -2.49 -10.57
N ARG A 33 -15.95 -2.95 -9.33
CA ARG A 33 -17.12 -2.58 -8.53
C ARG A 33 -17.11 -1.08 -8.19
N LEU A 34 -15.96 -0.53 -7.81
CA LEU A 34 -15.80 0.88 -7.52
C LEU A 34 -16.09 1.74 -8.77
N PHE A 35 -15.52 1.38 -9.91
CA PHE A 35 -15.74 2.08 -11.18
C PHE A 35 -17.23 2.06 -11.61
N ASN A 36 -17.88 0.90 -11.50
CA ASN A 36 -19.32 0.77 -11.74
C ASN A 36 -20.17 1.61 -10.77
N THR A 37 -19.69 1.84 -9.55
CA THR A 37 -20.36 2.71 -8.57
C THR A 37 -20.24 4.17 -8.97
N TYR A 38 -19.07 4.62 -9.45
CA TYR A 38 -18.90 5.96 -10.02
C TYR A 38 -19.79 6.19 -11.24
N GLY A 39 -19.81 5.23 -12.18
CA GLY A 39 -20.69 5.30 -13.34
C GLY A 39 -22.15 5.51 -12.92
N LYS A 40 -22.67 4.68 -12.03
CA LYS A 40 -24.06 4.81 -11.54
C LYS A 40 -24.35 6.12 -10.80
N SER A 41 -23.36 6.73 -10.18
CA SER A 41 -23.53 8.01 -9.46
C SER A 41 -23.50 9.21 -10.42
N TRP A 42 -22.56 9.23 -11.36
CA TRP A 42 -22.28 10.39 -12.22
C TRP A 42 -22.94 10.30 -13.61
N LEU A 43 -23.10 9.11 -14.19
CA LEU A 43 -23.75 8.89 -15.48
C LEU A 43 -25.24 8.62 -15.26
N THR A 44 -25.96 9.67 -14.87
CA THR A 44 -27.43 9.64 -14.70
C THR A 44 -28.05 10.88 -15.33
N GLU A 45 -29.37 10.87 -15.56
CA GLU A 45 -30.07 12.04 -16.10
C GLU A 45 -29.84 13.33 -15.28
N LYS A 46 -29.56 13.17 -13.98
CA LYS A 46 -29.24 14.28 -13.08
C LYS A 46 -28.01 15.06 -13.53
N CYS A 47 -27.02 14.44 -14.17
CA CYS A 47 -25.81 15.14 -14.62
C CYS A 47 -26.06 16.11 -15.77
N LEU A 48 -27.21 16.01 -16.44
CA LEU A 48 -27.62 16.97 -17.46
C LEU A 48 -28.32 18.20 -16.87
N SER A 49 -28.66 18.18 -15.58
CA SER A 49 -29.28 19.31 -14.90
C SER A 49 -28.24 20.43 -14.67
N PRO A 50 -28.59 21.70 -14.90
CA PRO A 50 -27.71 22.83 -14.57
C PRO A 50 -27.40 22.94 -13.07
N GLU A 51 -28.19 22.28 -12.22
CA GLU A 51 -28.00 22.23 -10.76
C GLU A 51 -27.08 21.08 -10.32
N PHE A 52 -26.61 20.25 -11.25
CA PHE A 52 -25.74 19.14 -10.91
C PHE A 52 -24.39 19.62 -10.39
N GLN A 53 -24.03 19.12 -9.22
CA GLN A 53 -22.75 19.35 -8.57
C GLN A 53 -22.11 18.00 -8.30
N PHE A 54 -20.82 17.86 -8.64
CA PHE A 54 -20.07 16.65 -8.27
C PHE A 54 -19.89 16.52 -6.76
N ARG A 55 -19.89 17.65 -6.04
CA ARG A 55 -19.87 17.73 -4.58
C ARG A 55 -20.98 18.65 -4.08
N PRO A 56 -22.00 18.13 -3.37
CA PRO A 56 -23.05 18.96 -2.80
C PRO A 56 -22.48 20.00 -1.84
N GLY A 57 -22.84 21.29 -2.04
CA GLY A 57 -22.43 22.38 -1.15
C GLY A 57 -21.11 23.06 -1.53
N HIS A 58 -20.48 22.64 -2.63
CA HIS A 58 -19.35 23.33 -3.24
C HIS A 58 -19.71 23.77 -4.65
N ASP A 59 -19.78 25.09 -4.87
CA ASP A 59 -20.24 25.65 -6.13
C ASP A 59 -19.23 25.58 -7.28
N THR A 60 -18.01 25.14 -6.99
CA THR A 60 -16.86 25.14 -7.91
C THR A 60 -16.93 24.02 -8.96
N TYR A 61 -17.45 22.84 -8.60
CA TYR A 61 -17.46 21.65 -9.47
C TYR A 61 -18.83 21.42 -10.10
N LYS A 62 -19.20 22.31 -11.02
CA LYS A 62 -20.43 22.26 -11.82
C LYS A 62 -20.12 22.03 -13.30
N ILE A 63 -21.13 21.61 -14.05
CA ILE A 63 -21.05 21.49 -15.51
C ILE A 63 -21.61 22.79 -16.12
N PRO A 64 -20.78 23.64 -16.74
CA PRO A 64 -21.27 24.88 -17.33
C PRO A 64 -22.16 24.57 -18.54
N VAL A 65 -23.29 25.28 -18.66
CA VAL A 65 -24.22 25.12 -19.79
C VAL A 65 -23.79 26.07 -20.91
N ALA A 66 -22.98 25.58 -21.84
CA ALA A 66 -22.54 26.33 -23.00
C ALA A 66 -22.52 25.47 -24.26
N ALA A 67 -22.68 26.09 -25.44
CA ALA A 67 -22.53 25.41 -26.72
C ALA A 67 -21.07 25.40 -27.21
N ASP A 68 -20.29 26.41 -26.80
CA ASP A 68 -18.93 26.63 -27.29
C ASP A 68 -17.87 26.01 -26.39
N ILE A 69 -16.89 25.33 -27.02
CA ILE A 69 -15.77 24.66 -26.34
C ILE A 69 -14.91 25.65 -25.55
N GLU A 70 -14.75 26.89 -26.04
CA GLU A 70 -13.94 27.90 -25.37
C GLU A 70 -14.47 28.27 -23.99
N VAL A 71 -15.80 28.25 -23.81
CA VAL A 71 -16.44 28.52 -22.51
C VAL A 71 -16.08 27.43 -21.50
N TYR A 72 -16.09 26.16 -21.91
CA TYR A 72 -15.66 25.05 -21.04
C TYR A 72 -14.18 25.15 -20.68
N ARG A 73 -13.31 25.50 -21.64
CA ARG A 73 -11.88 25.66 -21.37
C ARG A 73 -11.61 26.79 -20.39
N LYS A 74 -12.28 27.93 -20.58
CA LYS A 74 -12.16 29.09 -19.68
C LYS A 74 -12.63 28.75 -18.27
N TYR A 75 -13.75 28.03 -18.14
CA TYR A 75 -14.25 27.55 -16.86
C TYR A 75 -13.25 26.63 -16.14
N ILE A 76 -12.68 25.66 -16.86
CA ILE A 76 -11.66 24.75 -16.29
C ILE A 76 -10.42 25.52 -15.84
N SER A 77 -9.99 26.55 -16.59
CA SER A 77 -8.76 27.29 -16.24
C SER A 77 -8.94 28.34 -15.15
N GLU A 78 -10.10 28.97 -15.05
CA GLU A 78 -10.33 30.12 -14.16
C GLU A 78 -11.11 29.75 -12.89
N GLU A 79 -12.07 28.81 -12.98
CA GLU A 79 -12.98 28.49 -11.88
C GLU A 79 -12.60 27.21 -11.13
N ILE A 80 -11.95 26.24 -11.78
CA ILE A 80 -11.53 24.98 -11.13
C ILE A 80 -10.13 25.16 -10.51
N PRO A 81 -9.96 24.86 -9.20
CA PRO A 81 -8.66 24.98 -8.55
C PRO A 81 -7.66 23.94 -9.09
N LEU A 82 -6.37 24.27 -9.03
CA LEU A 82 -5.29 23.35 -9.41
C LEU A 82 -5.15 22.17 -8.42
N VAL A 83 -5.60 22.36 -7.18
CA VAL A 83 -5.52 21.36 -6.11
C VAL A 83 -6.93 20.99 -5.71
N ASP A 84 -7.28 19.71 -5.92
CA ASP A 84 -8.58 19.16 -5.62
C ASP A 84 -8.63 18.54 -4.22
N ASP A 85 -9.79 18.65 -3.56
CA ASP A 85 -10.05 17.97 -2.30
C ASP A 85 -10.30 16.46 -2.52
N PRO A 86 -9.81 15.57 -1.64
CA PRO A 86 -10.07 14.13 -1.75
C PRO A 86 -11.56 13.75 -1.79
N GLU A 87 -12.42 14.56 -1.17
CA GLU A 87 -13.87 14.35 -1.12
C GLU A 87 -14.53 14.42 -2.49
N LEU A 88 -13.95 15.16 -3.45
CA LEU A 88 -14.42 15.18 -4.83
C LEU A 88 -14.39 13.77 -5.45
N PHE A 89 -13.39 12.98 -5.06
CA PHE A 89 -13.21 11.60 -5.46
C PHE A 89 -13.87 10.63 -4.47
N GLY A 90 -14.87 11.06 -3.70
CA GLY A 90 -15.56 10.20 -2.74
C GLY A 90 -14.69 9.68 -1.59
N MET A 91 -13.49 10.25 -1.38
CA MET A 91 -12.59 9.87 -0.30
C MET A 91 -12.79 10.75 0.93
N HIS A 92 -12.43 10.23 2.11
CA HIS A 92 -12.39 11.05 3.33
C HIS A 92 -11.21 12.03 3.29
N ALA A 93 -11.34 13.22 3.88
CA ALA A 93 -10.28 14.25 3.94
C ALA A 93 -8.92 13.72 4.47
N ASN A 94 -8.95 12.69 5.33
CA ASN A 94 -7.74 12.00 5.82
C ASN A 94 -6.89 11.35 4.73
N ALA A 95 -7.43 11.12 3.53
CA ALA A 95 -6.65 10.59 2.40
C ALA A 95 -5.49 11.52 2.03
N ASP A 96 -5.69 12.85 2.13
CA ASP A 96 -4.61 13.82 1.89
C ASP A 96 -3.49 13.70 2.92
N LEU A 97 -3.84 13.47 4.21
CA LEU A 97 -2.84 13.25 5.26
C LEU A 97 -2.01 11.99 4.99
N VAL A 98 -2.64 10.90 4.57
CA VAL A 98 -1.95 9.64 4.23
C VAL A 98 -1.03 9.85 3.03
N PHE A 99 -1.51 10.53 1.99
CA PHE A 99 -0.72 10.85 0.80
C PHE A 99 0.50 11.70 1.16
N ARG A 100 0.32 12.81 1.88
CA ARG A 100 1.41 13.70 2.31
C ARG A 100 2.42 12.96 3.20
N THR A 101 1.94 12.15 4.13
CA THR A 101 2.82 11.33 4.99
C THR A 101 3.65 10.36 4.16
N SER A 102 3.05 9.72 3.16
CA SER A 102 3.76 8.82 2.25
C SER A 102 4.81 9.56 1.41
N GLN A 103 4.46 10.72 0.85
CA GLN A 103 5.39 11.57 0.10
C GLN A 103 6.57 12.02 0.96
N THR A 104 6.32 12.50 2.18
CA THR A 104 7.39 12.87 3.12
C THR A 104 8.29 11.69 3.45
N LYS A 105 7.73 10.50 3.70
CA LYS A 105 8.53 9.28 3.93
C LYS A 105 9.40 8.95 2.72
N ASN A 106 8.88 9.05 1.51
CA ASN A 106 9.65 8.79 0.29
C ASN A 106 10.80 9.78 0.14
N VAL A 107 10.54 11.08 0.32
CA VAL A 107 11.59 12.12 0.27
C VAL A 107 12.67 11.87 1.32
N LEU A 108 12.29 11.59 2.57
CA LEU A 108 13.25 11.31 3.64
C LEU A 108 14.06 10.04 3.36
N ASN A 109 13.43 8.99 2.84
CA ASN A 109 14.13 7.78 2.42
C ASN A 109 15.14 8.07 1.32
N THR A 110 14.79 8.86 0.31
CA THR A 110 15.70 9.27 -0.75
C THR A 110 16.87 10.10 -0.22
N VAL A 111 16.65 10.98 0.76
CA VAL A 111 17.73 11.74 1.42
C VAL A 111 18.67 10.79 2.16
N LEU A 112 18.14 9.81 2.90
CA LEU A 112 18.95 8.80 3.59
C LEU A 112 19.75 7.92 2.61
N ASP A 113 19.17 7.59 1.46
CA ASP A 113 19.83 6.75 0.45
C ASP A 113 21.00 7.47 -0.27
N ILE A 114 20.91 8.80 -0.43
CA ILE A 114 21.95 9.63 -1.06
C ILE A 114 23.03 10.08 -0.06
N GLN A 115 22.76 10.00 1.25
CA GLN A 115 23.71 10.43 2.28
C GLN A 115 25.02 9.63 2.18
N PRO A 116 26.20 10.29 2.13
CA PRO A 116 27.47 9.58 2.05
C PRO A 116 27.66 8.68 3.27
N LYS A 117 27.70 7.36 3.01
CA LYS A 117 27.81 6.33 4.05
C LYS A 117 29.16 6.33 4.80
N GLU A 118 30.16 7.03 4.28
CA GLU A 118 31.52 7.14 4.84
C GLU A 118 31.90 8.58 5.24
N GLY A 119 30.91 9.45 5.49
CA GLY A 119 31.14 10.88 5.79
C GLY A 119 31.16 11.26 7.27
N GLY A 120 32.36 11.33 7.87
CA GLY A 120 32.75 12.37 8.84
C GLY A 120 32.49 12.17 10.35
N GLY A 121 33.58 12.02 11.12
CA GLY A 121 33.63 12.31 12.57
C GLY A 121 34.14 11.16 13.44
N GLY A 122 35.47 11.04 13.61
CA GLY A 122 36.15 9.96 14.35
C GLY A 122 36.00 9.99 15.88
N GLY A 123 34.77 10.00 16.40
CA GLY A 123 34.51 9.99 17.85
C GLY A 123 33.26 9.24 18.30
N GLY A 124 32.50 8.61 17.39
CA GLY A 124 31.32 7.80 17.70
C GLY A 124 31.56 6.29 17.50
N LEU A 125 30.61 5.47 17.99
CA LEU A 125 30.59 4.03 17.70
C LEU A 125 30.53 3.83 16.18
N THR A 126 31.23 2.81 15.68
CA THR A 126 31.18 2.50 14.25
C THR A 126 29.79 1.98 13.87
N ARG A 127 29.48 2.03 12.57
CA ARG A 127 28.26 1.47 12.00
C ARG A 127 28.07 0.01 12.42
N GLU A 128 29.16 -0.76 12.36
CA GLU A 128 29.21 -2.17 12.72
C GLU A 128 28.97 -2.38 14.21
N GLU A 129 29.53 -1.54 15.09
CA GLU A 129 29.30 -1.62 16.54
C GLU A 129 27.85 -1.31 16.93
N ILE A 130 27.22 -0.36 16.24
CA ILE A 130 25.80 -0.03 16.44
C ILE A 130 24.92 -1.20 16.01
N VAL A 131 25.15 -1.75 14.81
CA VAL A 131 24.41 -2.92 14.32
C VAL A 131 24.66 -4.14 15.20
N LEU A 132 25.88 -4.35 15.70
CA LEU A 132 26.21 -5.44 16.60
C LEU A 132 25.34 -5.41 17.87
N LYS A 133 25.20 -4.25 18.51
CA LYS A 133 24.31 -4.08 19.67
C LYS A 133 22.85 -4.37 19.33
N MET A 134 22.38 -3.94 18.16
CA MET A 134 21.01 -4.25 17.70
C MET A 134 20.83 -5.74 17.47
N VAL A 135 21.79 -6.41 16.84
CA VAL A 135 21.76 -7.86 16.59
C VAL A 135 21.72 -8.63 17.89
N GLU A 136 22.51 -8.23 18.90
CA GLU A 136 22.48 -8.86 20.23
C GLU A 136 21.13 -8.71 20.93
N ASP A 137 20.54 -7.51 20.90
CA ASP A 137 19.20 -7.28 21.44
C ASP A 137 18.12 -8.08 20.69
N LEU A 138 18.19 -8.13 19.36
CA LEU A 138 17.27 -8.92 18.53
C LEU A 138 17.41 -10.42 18.77
N GLN A 139 18.63 -10.92 19.01
CA GLN A 139 18.86 -12.33 19.35
C GLN A 139 18.21 -12.70 20.69
N VAL A 140 18.28 -11.81 21.69
CA VAL A 140 17.64 -12.03 23.00
C VAL A 140 16.11 -11.99 22.89
N LYS A 141 15.57 -11.12 22.04
CA LYS A 141 14.11 -10.99 21.80
C LYS A 141 13.55 -12.07 20.88
N CYS A 142 14.39 -12.82 20.18
CA CYS A 142 13.94 -13.84 19.24
C CYS A 142 13.25 -15.01 19.99
N PRO A 143 12.04 -15.42 19.58
CA PRO A 143 11.35 -16.54 20.21
C PRO A 143 12.16 -17.84 20.20
N PRO A 144 12.02 -18.70 21.22
CA PRO A 144 12.60 -20.03 21.21
C PRO A 144 11.99 -20.88 20.09
N ASP A 145 12.71 -21.93 19.68
CA ASP A 145 12.22 -22.86 18.68
C ASP A 145 10.98 -23.61 19.22
N TYR A 146 10.04 -23.88 18.34
CA TYR A 146 8.90 -24.73 18.65
C TYR A 146 9.36 -26.16 18.91
N ASN A 147 9.03 -26.70 20.09
CA ASN A 147 9.28 -28.10 20.39
C ASN A 147 8.29 -28.99 19.61
N PRO A 148 8.74 -29.85 18.68
CA PRO A 148 7.87 -30.66 17.85
C PRO A 148 6.93 -31.58 18.64
N ASP A 149 7.36 -32.06 19.80
CA ASP A 149 6.57 -32.98 20.61
C ASP A 149 5.50 -32.24 21.42
N ASN A 150 5.79 -31.03 21.91
CA ASN A 150 4.80 -30.16 22.53
C ASN A 150 3.74 -29.69 21.52
N VAL A 151 4.15 -29.39 20.28
CA VAL A 151 3.22 -29.01 19.22
C VAL A 151 2.31 -30.19 18.87
N LYS A 152 2.86 -31.40 18.71
CA LYS A 152 2.06 -32.62 18.46
C LYS A 152 1.09 -32.93 19.59
N SER A 153 1.53 -32.84 20.85
CA SER A 153 0.67 -33.12 22.01
C SER A 153 -0.44 -32.07 22.16
N SER A 154 -0.14 -30.80 21.92
CA SER A 154 -1.11 -29.71 21.93
C SER A 154 -2.15 -29.85 20.81
N ILE A 155 -1.72 -30.20 19.59
CA ILE A 155 -2.64 -30.48 18.47
C ILE A 155 -3.52 -31.69 18.77
N LYS A 156 -2.97 -32.73 19.41
CA LYS A 156 -3.75 -33.91 19.84
C LYS A 156 -4.80 -33.52 20.89
N ALA A 157 -4.46 -32.67 21.84
CA ALA A 157 -5.39 -32.14 22.84
C ALA A 157 -6.54 -31.30 22.22
N LEU A 158 -6.27 -30.59 21.12
CA LEU A 158 -7.26 -29.78 20.39
C LEU A 158 -8.21 -30.61 19.47
N GLY A 159 -8.16 -31.94 19.57
CA GLY A 159 -8.98 -32.86 18.76
C GLY A 159 -8.23 -33.46 17.55
N GLY A 160 -6.91 -33.36 17.52
CA GLY A 160 -6.05 -34.05 16.56
C GLY A 160 -6.10 -33.48 15.14
N LEU A 161 -5.50 -34.23 14.21
CA LEU A 161 -5.41 -33.85 12.80
C LEU A 161 -6.71 -34.11 12.00
N GLY A 162 -7.79 -34.52 12.66
CA GLY A 162 -9.10 -34.69 12.04
C GLY A 162 -9.83 -33.37 11.76
N LYS A 163 -9.37 -32.26 12.35
CA LYS A 163 -9.94 -30.92 12.13
C LYS A 163 -9.07 -30.13 11.13
N PRO A 164 -9.64 -29.59 10.02
CA PRO A 164 -8.88 -28.81 9.03
C PRO A 164 -8.11 -27.63 9.63
N LEU A 165 -8.68 -26.95 10.63
CA LEU A 165 -8.03 -25.82 11.30
C LEU A 165 -6.74 -26.23 12.03
N ASN A 166 -6.71 -27.43 12.63
CA ASN A 166 -5.51 -27.95 13.30
C ASN A 166 -4.40 -28.32 12.30
N ILE A 167 -4.78 -28.69 11.07
CA ILE A 167 -3.83 -28.92 9.97
C ILE A 167 -3.21 -27.59 9.53
N CYS A 168 -4.02 -26.54 9.36
CA CYS A 168 -3.55 -25.19 9.02
C CYS A 168 -2.59 -24.67 10.10
N LEU A 169 -3.00 -24.75 11.37
CA LEU A 169 -2.16 -24.34 12.51
C LEU A 169 -0.81 -25.07 12.53
N LYS A 170 -0.80 -26.38 12.28
CA LYS A 170 0.45 -27.15 12.18
C LYS A 170 1.35 -26.60 11.07
N GLN A 171 0.79 -26.36 9.88
CA GLN A 171 1.55 -25.84 8.74
C GLN A 171 2.07 -24.43 9.01
N GLU A 172 1.30 -23.56 9.65
CA GLU A 172 1.73 -22.23 10.07
C GLU A 172 2.89 -22.29 11.05
N ILE A 173 2.81 -23.16 12.08
CA ILE A 173 3.90 -23.38 13.04
C ILE A 173 5.16 -23.90 12.31
N ASP A 174 5.02 -24.87 11.41
CA ASP A 174 6.14 -25.40 10.62
C ASP A 174 6.78 -24.32 9.74
N ARG A 175 5.98 -23.39 9.18
CA ARG A 175 6.48 -22.26 8.38
C ARG A 175 7.15 -21.20 9.26
N LEU A 176 6.54 -20.85 10.39
CA LEU A 176 7.11 -19.89 11.33
C LEU A 176 8.43 -20.41 11.92
N GLN A 177 8.52 -21.70 12.23
CA GLN A 177 9.77 -22.32 12.69
C GLN A 177 10.90 -22.19 11.65
N LYS A 178 10.58 -22.33 10.36
CA LYS A 178 11.58 -22.11 9.29
C LYS A 178 12.05 -20.66 9.27
N VAL A 179 11.12 -19.70 9.38
CA VAL A 179 11.46 -18.26 9.43
C VAL A 179 12.32 -17.93 10.65
N ILE A 180 11.95 -18.41 11.84
CA ILE A 180 12.73 -18.21 13.08
C ILE A 180 14.14 -18.78 12.91
N LYS A 181 14.27 -19.98 12.33
CA LYS A 181 15.58 -20.60 12.09
C LYS A 181 16.44 -19.77 11.14
N VAL A 182 15.87 -19.28 10.03
CA VAL A 182 16.57 -18.42 9.07
C VAL A 182 17.01 -17.12 9.75
N LEU A 183 16.13 -16.49 10.52
CA LEU A 183 16.43 -15.25 11.26
C LEU A 183 17.55 -15.45 12.28
N LYS A 184 17.50 -16.51 13.10
CA LYS A 184 18.57 -16.84 14.05
C LYS A 184 19.91 -17.07 13.36
N THR A 185 19.89 -17.80 12.24
CA THR A 185 21.10 -18.09 11.45
C THR A 185 21.65 -16.81 10.84
N SER A 186 20.80 -15.95 10.28
CA SER A 186 21.19 -14.67 9.69
C SER A 186 21.81 -13.74 10.72
N LEU A 187 21.18 -13.57 11.89
CA LEU A 187 21.72 -12.76 12.98
C LEU A 187 23.06 -13.30 13.51
N ALA A 188 23.19 -14.63 13.65
CA ALA A 188 24.44 -15.24 14.08
C ALA A 188 25.57 -15.06 13.05
N ASN A 189 25.26 -15.25 11.77
CA ASN A 189 26.21 -15.03 10.68
C ASN A 189 26.61 -13.55 10.60
N LEU A 190 25.66 -12.62 10.72
CA LEU A 190 25.95 -11.19 10.70
C LEU A 190 26.89 -10.80 11.85
N LYS A 191 26.67 -11.33 13.05
CA LYS A 191 27.57 -11.15 14.20
C LYS A 191 28.99 -11.65 13.92
N LEU A 192 29.12 -12.84 13.34
CA LEU A 192 30.42 -13.44 12.98
C LEU A 192 31.11 -12.69 11.83
N ALA A 193 30.33 -12.15 10.88
CA ALA A 193 30.84 -11.39 9.74
C ALA A 193 31.40 -10.03 10.19
N ILE A 194 30.69 -9.35 11.09
CA ILE A 194 31.17 -8.12 11.75
C ILE A 194 32.46 -8.38 12.52
N ALA A 195 32.56 -9.52 13.21
CA ALA A 195 33.78 -9.93 13.91
C ALA A 195 34.93 -10.39 12.99
N GLY A 196 34.73 -10.40 11.66
CA GLY A 196 35.72 -10.85 10.68
C GLY A 196 35.99 -12.36 10.67
N THR A 197 35.16 -13.16 11.35
CA THR A 197 35.32 -14.63 11.44
C THR A 197 34.78 -15.34 10.20
N ILE A 198 33.75 -14.78 9.55
CA ILE A 198 33.22 -15.24 8.26
C ILE A 198 33.25 -14.10 7.25
N VAL A 199 33.25 -14.44 5.96
CA VAL A 199 33.23 -13.46 4.86
C VAL A 199 31.87 -12.75 4.83
N MET A 200 31.90 -11.42 4.69
CA MET A 200 30.70 -10.60 4.49
C MET A 200 30.12 -10.90 3.10
N SER A 201 29.01 -11.65 3.04
CA SER A 201 28.27 -11.88 1.80
C SER A 201 27.44 -10.65 1.40
N PRO A 202 27.02 -10.52 0.13
CA PRO A 202 26.15 -9.42 -0.30
C PRO A 202 24.87 -9.30 0.53
N GLU A 203 24.26 -10.42 0.90
CA GLU A 203 23.03 -10.48 1.70
C GLU A 203 23.27 -10.00 3.14
N LEU A 204 24.43 -10.33 3.72
CA LEU A 204 24.81 -9.86 5.06
C LEU A 204 25.16 -8.37 5.05
N ALA A 205 25.79 -7.87 3.99
CA ALA A 205 26.07 -6.45 3.82
C ALA A 205 24.77 -5.64 3.69
N GLU A 206 23.81 -6.12 2.89
CA GLU A 206 22.48 -5.51 2.76
C GLU A 206 21.73 -5.54 4.10
N ALA A 207 21.78 -6.65 4.83
CA ALA A 207 21.19 -6.72 6.17
C ALA A 207 21.84 -5.76 7.17
N LEU A 208 23.16 -5.56 7.10
CA LEU A 208 23.88 -4.58 7.91
C LEU A 208 23.43 -3.16 7.58
N ASP A 209 23.33 -2.81 6.29
CA ASP A 209 22.79 -1.53 5.81
C ASP A 209 21.36 -1.30 6.28
N ALA A 210 20.48 -2.28 6.09
CA ALA A 210 19.07 -2.20 6.46
C ALA A 210 18.91 -2.01 7.97
N LEU A 211 19.61 -2.79 8.80
CA LEU A 211 19.56 -2.64 10.25
C LEU A 211 20.10 -1.30 10.73
N PHE A 212 21.18 -0.80 10.13
CA PHE A 212 21.71 0.52 10.45
C PHE A 212 20.73 1.64 10.12
N LEU A 213 20.01 1.52 8.99
CA LEU A 213 18.99 2.48 8.55
C LEU A 213 17.60 2.23 9.17
N ALA A 214 17.49 1.34 10.15
CA ALA A 214 16.22 0.94 10.79
C ALA A 214 15.15 0.45 9.79
N ARG A 215 15.57 -0.25 8.74
CA ARG A 215 14.73 -0.93 7.76
C ARG A 215 14.69 -2.43 8.05
N VAL A 216 13.66 -3.11 7.54
CA VAL A 216 13.55 -4.57 7.63
C VAL A 216 14.52 -5.19 6.61
N PRO A 217 15.49 -6.00 7.05
CA PRO A 217 16.41 -6.73 6.17
C PRO A 217 15.76 -7.96 5.52
#